data_AF-Q5JER4-F1
#
_entry.id   AF-Q5JER4-F1
#
_cell.length_a   1.000
_cell.length_b   1.000
_cell.length_c   1.000
_cell.angle_alpha   90.00
_cell.angle_beta   90.00
_cell.angle_gamma   90.00
#
_symmetry.space_group_name_H-M   'P 1'
#
loop_
_entity.id
_entity.type
_entity.pdbx_description
1 polymer ?
#
loop_
_entity_poly.entity_id
_entity_poly.type
_entity_poly.pdbx_seq_one_letter_code
_entity_poly.pdbx_strand_id
1 'polypeptide(L)'
;MIVEAIFGFLFMLGWALSYAYVARVKSTPRAILGVSLLYGVMLLFSKLRFESYKHGGSLLGWLMGIASGFFVGLWLVQKHGPDKMTEESAVAMLLVGPVILVGLLIAVMLLF
;
A
#
# COMPACT_ATOMS: atom_id res chain seq x y z
N MET A 1 7.02 -19.19 6.43
CA MET A 1 7.09 -18.12 7.46
C MET A 1 8.06 -16.98 7.10
N ILE A 2 9.32 -17.26 6.71
CA ILE A 2 10.32 -16.22 6.36
C ILE A 2 9.90 -15.46 5.09
N VAL A 3 9.69 -16.21 3.99
CA VAL A 3 8.64 -15.99 2.99
C VAL A 3 7.81 -14.70 3.09
N GLU A 4 6.75 -14.90 3.87
CA GLU A 4 5.64 -14.03 4.21
C GLU A 4 6.09 -12.84 5.06
N ALA A 5 7.10 -13.01 5.92
CA ALA A 5 7.68 -11.89 6.66
C ALA A 5 8.41 -10.92 5.75
N ILE A 6 9.18 -11.42 4.77
CA ILE A 6 9.83 -10.57 3.77
C ILE A 6 8.77 -9.83 2.94
N PHE A 7 7.74 -10.52 2.47
CA PHE A 7 6.67 -9.86 1.71
C PHE A 7 5.87 -8.85 2.54
N GLY A 8 5.54 -9.17 3.80
CA GLY A 8 4.87 -8.24 4.71
C GLY A 8 5.72 -6.99 5.01
N PHE A 9 7.03 -7.16 5.10
CA PHE A 9 7.97 -6.06 5.28
C PHE A 9 8.05 -5.17 4.04
N LEU A 10 8.27 -5.76 2.85
CA LEU A 10 8.32 -5.04 1.58
C LEU A 10 7.01 -4.31 1.29
N PHE A 11 5.88 -4.92 1.62
CA PHE A 11 4.58 -4.30 1.53
C PHE A 11 4.50 -3.00 2.33
N MET A 12 4.93 -3.02 3.60
CA MET A 12 4.93 -1.82 4.44
C MET A 12 5.88 -0.73 3.95
N LEU A 13 7.04 -1.09 3.41
CA LEU A 13 7.95 -0.13 2.79
C LEU A 13 7.32 0.51 1.55
N GLY A 14 6.73 -0.29 0.67
CA GLY A 14 6.03 0.20 -0.52
C GLY A 14 4.87 1.12 -0.16
N TRP A 15 4.13 0.79 0.90
CA TRP A 15 3.07 1.64 1.44
C TRP A 15 3.61 2.99 1.93
N ALA A 16 4.64 2.97 2.76
CA ALA A 16 5.25 4.18 3.33
C ALA A 16 5.81 5.12 2.25
N LEU A 17 6.53 4.56 1.26
CA LEU A 17 7.08 5.33 0.15
C LEU A 17 5.98 5.91 -0.74
N SER A 18 4.93 5.13 -1.03
CA SER A 18 3.80 5.62 -1.82
C SER A 18 3.05 6.73 -1.09
N TYR A 19 2.82 6.58 0.21
CA TYR A 19 2.22 7.62 1.05
C TYR A 19 3.04 8.90 1.03
N ALA A 20 4.35 8.80 1.29
CA ALA A 20 5.28 9.93 1.27
C ALA A 20 5.31 10.63 -0.09
N TYR A 21 5.29 9.86 -1.19
CA TYR A 21 5.23 10.39 -2.55
C TYR A 21 3.93 11.15 -2.80
N VAL A 22 2.77 10.50 -2.61
CA VAL A 22 1.46 11.09 -2.88
C VAL A 22 1.27 12.37 -2.07
N ALA A 23 1.66 12.37 -0.80
CA ALA A 23 1.52 13.52 0.07
C ALA A 23 2.34 14.74 -0.42
N ARG A 24 3.50 14.51 -1.07
CA ARG A 24 4.37 15.59 -1.60
C ARG A 24 3.90 16.15 -2.93
N VAL A 25 3.03 15.43 -3.64
CA VAL A 25 2.62 15.78 -5.00
C VAL A 25 1.60 16.93 -4.97
N LYS A 26 1.92 18.01 -5.67
CA LYS A 26 1.04 19.18 -5.91
C LYS A 26 0.27 19.04 -7.23
N SER A 27 -0.21 17.84 -7.51
CA SER A 27 -0.89 17.51 -8.76
C SER A 27 -1.89 16.38 -8.53
N THR A 28 -3.17 16.70 -8.57
CA THR A 28 -4.26 15.73 -8.39
C THR A 28 -4.12 14.48 -9.27
N PRO A 29 -3.83 14.57 -10.59
CA PRO A 29 -3.64 13.38 -11.43
C PRO A 29 -2.46 12.50 -11.00
N ARG A 30 -1.33 13.11 -10.59
CA ARG A 30 -0.15 12.37 -10.14
C ARG A 30 -0.39 11.73 -8.77
N ALA A 31 -1.15 12.40 -7.90
CA ALA A 31 -1.57 11.84 -6.61
C ALA A 31 -2.52 10.66 -6.82
N ILE A 32 -3.50 10.77 -7.73
CA ILE A 32 -4.37 9.68 -8.16
C ILE A 32 -3.56 8.49 -8.67
N LEU A 33 -2.57 8.72 -9.54
CA LEU A 33 -1.69 7.64 -10.03
C LEU A 33 -0.94 6.95 -8.88
N GLY A 34 -0.39 7.71 -7.92
CA GLY A 34 0.28 7.14 -6.75
C GLY A 34 -0.66 6.32 -5.86
N VAL A 35 -1.90 6.78 -5.67
CA VAL A 35 -2.95 6.05 -4.93
C VAL A 35 -3.37 4.78 -5.67
N SER A 36 -3.54 4.84 -6.99
CA SER A 36 -3.81 3.66 -7.84
C SER A 36 -2.68 2.66 -7.79
N LEU A 37 -1.43 3.11 -7.83
CA LEU A 37 -0.26 2.25 -7.74
C LEU A 37 -0.21 1.57 -6.36
N LEU A 38 -0.44 2.34 -5.29
CA LEU A 38 -0.52 1.82 -3.92
C LEU A 38 -1.57 0.70 -3.83
N TYR A 39 -2.81 0.96 -4.25
CA TYR A 39 -3.86 -0.05 -4.19
C TYR A 39 -3.61 -1.24 -5.12
N GLY A 40 -3.04 -1.02 -6.30
CA GLY A 40 -2.64 -2.10 -7.20
C GLY A 40 -1.60 -3.02 -6.56
N VAL A 41 -0.58 -2.44 -5.90
CA VAL A 41 0.39 -3.19 -5.10
C VAL A 41 -0.31 -3.92 -3.95
N MET A 42 -1.23 -3.27 -3.22
CA MET A 42 -2.01 -3.93 -2.16
C MET A 42 -2.77 -5.16 -2.66
N LEU A 43 -3.36 -5.11 -3.86
CA LEU A 43 -4.10 -6.23 -4.44
C LEU A 43 -3.18 -7.35 -4.91
N LEU A 44 -2.04 -7.02 -5.53
CA LEU A 44 -1.02 -8.01 -5.91
C LEU A 44 -0.51 -8.76 -4.67
N PHE A 45 -0.18 -8.03 -3.61
CA PHE A 45 0.24 -8.64 -2.34
C PHE A 45 -0.89 -9.39 -1.65
N SER A 46 -2.15 -8.94 -1.79
CA SER A 46 -3.31 -9.68 -1.29
C SER A 46 -3.49 -11.00 -2.02
N LYS A 47 -3.32 -11.04 -3.35
CA LYS A 47 -3.33 -12.29 -4.13
C LYS A 47 -2.22 -13.23 -3.66
N LEU A 48 -0.98 -12.72 -3.55
CA LEU A 48 0.16 -13.50 -3.04
C LEU A 48 -0.10 -14.04 -1.64
N ARG A 49 -0.71 -13.23 -0.76
CA ARG A 49 -1.12 -13.66 0.58
C ARG A 49 -2.19 -14.75 0.54
N PHE A 50 -3.21 -14.62 -0.31
CA PHE A 50 -4.29 -15.61 -0.46
C PHE A 50 -3.77 -16.93 -1.05
N GLU A 51 -2.95 -16.88 -2.09
CA GLU A 51 -2.30 -18.06 -2.66
C GLU A 51 -1.37 -18.71 -1.65
N SER A 52 -0.58 -17.91 -0.94
CA SER A 52 0.31 -18.40 0.11
C SER A 52 -0.49 -19.09 1.22
N TYR A 53 -1.59 -18.50 1.70
CA TYR A 53 -2.49 -19.13 2.69
C TYR A 53 -3.06 -20.47 2.20
N LYS A 54 -3.49 -20.54 0.93
CA LYS A 54 -3.99 -21.77 0.30
C LYS A 54 -2.93 -22.90 0.24
N HIS A 55 -1.64 -22.55 0.26
CA HIS A 55 -0.51 -23.48 0.25
C HIS A 55 0.17 -23.64 1.61
N GLY A 56 -0.51 -23.30 2.72
CA GLY A 56 0.03 -23.45 4.08
C GLY A 56 0.85 -22.26 4.59
N GLY A 57 0.69 -21.09 3.97
CA GLY A 57 1.37 -19.85 4.34
C GLY A 57 0.99 -19.36 5.73
N SER A 58 1.96 -18.75 6.41
CA SER A 58 1.83 -18.36 7.82
C SER A 58 1.34 -16.92 7.98
N LEU A 59 0.16 -16.75 8.59
CA LEU A 59 -0.37 -15.44 9.01
C LEU A 59 0.62 -14.72 9.95
N LEU A 60 1.27 -15.47 10.84
CA LEU A 60 2.25 -14.93 11.78
C LEU A 60 3.47 -14.35 11.05
N GLY A 61 3.94 -15.01 9.97
CA GLY A 61 5.00 -14.48 9.11
C GLY A 61 4.65 -13.11 8.54
N TRP A 62 3.47 -12.97 7.93
CA TRP A 62 2.98 -11.69 7.43
C TRP A 62 2.88 -10.62 8.52
N LEU A 63 2.36 -10.95 9.70
CA LEU A 63 2.24 -10.02 10.82
C LEU A 63 3.61 -9.54 11.32
N MET A 64 4.60 -10.43 11.43
CA MET A 64 5.97 -10.06 11.80
C MET A 64 6.61 -9.14 10.76
N GLY A 65 6.41 -9.45 9.47
CA GLY A 65 6.87 -8.60 8.38
C GLY A 65 6.26 -7.20 8.43
N ILE A 66 4.95 -7.12 8.62
CA ILE A 66 4.23 -5.85 8.72
C ILE A 66 4.67 -5.07 9.96
N ALA A 67 4.75 -5.72 11.12
CA ALA A 67 5.12 -5.06 12.37
C ALA A 67 6.56 -4.50 12.32
N SER A 68 7.52 -5.27 11.80
CA SER A 68 8.89 -4.78 11.61
C SER A 68 8.98 -3.69 10.54
N GLY A 69 8.26 -3.86 9.42
CA GLY A 69 8.20 -2.89 8.34
C GLY A 69 7.50 -1.59 8.73
N PHE A 70 6.58 -1.62 9.70
CA PHE A 70 5.87 -0.44 10.19
C PHE A 70 6.79 0.60 10.80
N PHE A 71 7.74 0.20 11.66
CA PHE A 71 8.69 1.15 12.27
C PHE A 71 9.62 1.78 11.24
N VAL A 72 10.13 0.98 10.29
CA VAL A 72 10.96 1.47 9.19
C VAL A 72 10.14 2.37 8.26
N GLY A 73 8.90 1.98 7.96
CA GLY A 73 7.96 2.74 7.16
C GLY A 73 7.61 4.09 7.80
N LEU A 74 7.34 4.11 9.10
CA LEU A 74 7.13 5.35 9.85
C LEU A 74 8.35 6.26 9.78
N TRP A 75 9.55 5.72 10.01
CA TRP A 75 10.78 6.50 9.88
C TRP A 75 10.96 7.05 8.44
N LEU A 76 10.63 6.26 7.41
CA LEU A 76 10.67 6.71 6.02
C LEU A 76 9.65 7.83 5.75
N VAL A 77 8.42 7.72 6.26
CA VAL A 77 7.40 8.78 6.13
C VAL A 77 7.82 10.03 6.91
N GLN A 78 8.43 9.90 8.07
CA GLN A 78 8.92 11.06 8.82
C GLN A 78 10.08 11.76 8.09
N LYS A 79 11.00 10.99 7.50
CA LYS A 79 12.18 11.53 6.82
C LYS A 79 11.88 12.05 5.41
N HIS A 80 10.98 11.38 4.68
CA HIS A 80 10.69 11.64 3.26
C HIS A 80 9.25 12.03 2.99
N GLY A 81 8.39 12.13 4.01
CA GLY A 81 7.07 12.73 3.89
C GLY A 81 7.16 14.26 3.86
N PRO A 82 6.08 14.95 3.48
CA PRO A 82 5.97 16.39 3.62
C PRO A 82 5.54 16.78 5.03
N ASP A 83 5.93 17.97 5.49
CA ASP A 83 5.50 18.50 6.80
C ASP A 83 3.98 18.70 6.89
N LYS A 84 3.33 18.91 5.73
CA LYS A 84 1.87 19.04 5.61
C LYS A 84 1.41 18.44 4.27
N MET A 85 0.25 17.79 4.28
CA MET A 85 -0.42 17.39 3.03
C MET A 85 -0.90 18.60 2.26
N THR A 86 -0.80 18.51 0.94
CA THR A 86 -1.39 19.49 0.01
C THR A 86 -2.89 19.20 -0.13
N GLU A 87 -3.71 20.22 -0.41
CA GLU A 87 -5.15 20.01 -0.63
C GLU A 87 -5.42 19.00 -1.75
N GLU A 88 -4.64 19.07 -2.83
CA GLU A 88 -4.75 18.15 -3.97
C GLU A 88 -4.45 16.69 -3.60
N SER A 89 -3.40 16.45 -2.80
CA SER A 89 -3.07 15.10 -2.34
C SER A 89 -4.09 14.57 -1.34
N ALA A 90 -4.65 15.45 -0.49
CA ALA A 90 -5.71 15.10 0.43
C ALA A 90 -7.00 14.69 -0.32
N VAL A 91 -7.39 15.43 -1.37
CA VAL A 91 -8.51 15.08 -2.25
C VAL A 91 -8.28 13.73 -2.91
N ALA A 92 -7.08 13.49 -3.45
CA ALA A 92 -6.75 12.22 -4.09
C ALA A 92 -6.80 11.03 -3.11
N MET A 93 -6.31 11.19 -1.88
CA MET A 93 -6.33 10.13 -0.87
C MET A 93 -7.71 9.88 -0.25
N LEU A 94 -8.44 10.94 0.10
CA LEU A 94 -9.69 10.82 0.87
C LEU A 94 -10.94 10.66 -0.01
N LEU A 95 -11.00 11.34 -1.15
CA LEU A 95 -12.18 11.32 -2.02
C LEU A 95 -12.02 10.31 -3.15
N VAL A 96 -10.89 10.35 -3.86
CA VAL A 96 -10.69 9.51 -5.06
C VAL A 96 -10.14 8.13 -4.67
N GLY A 97 -9.37 8.04 -3.59
CA GLY A 97 -8.77 6.79 -3.11
C GLY A 97 -9.77 5.65 -2.89
N PRO A 98 -10.85 5.85 -2.12
CA PRO A 98 -11.88 4.83 -1.94
C PRO A 98 -12.52 4.38 -3.26
N VAL A 99 -12.76 5.30 -4.20
CA VAL A 99 -13.33 4.99 -5.53
C VAL A 99 -12.36 4.13 -6.34
N ILE A 100 -11.07 4.46 -6.34
CA ILE A 100 -10.01 3.67 -6.99
C ILE A 100 -9.95 2.27 -6.36
N LEU A 101 -9.96 2.17 -5.04
CA LEU A 101 -9.93 0.89 -4.33
C LEU A 101 -11.13 0.03 -4.71
N VAL A 102 -12.34 0.58 -4.71
CA VAL A 102 -13.56 -0.14 -5.12
C VAL A 102 -13.46 -0.61 -6.56
N GLY A 103 -13.06 0.27 -7.49
CA GLY A 103 -12.89 -0.10 -8.89
C GLY A 103 -11.88 -1.23 -9.10
N LEU A 104 -10.74 -1.18 -8.41
CA LEU A 104 -9.73 -2.22 -8.47
C LEU A 104 -10.20 -3.53 -7.82
N LEU A 105 -10.94 -3.48 -6.71
CA LEU A 105 -11.54 -4.67 -6.10
C LEU A 105 -12.54 -5.34 -7.03
N ILE A 106 -13.41 -4.57 -7.69
CA ILE A 106 -14.34 -5.08 -8.71
C ILE A 106 -13.57 -5.73 -9.85
N ALA A 107 -12.54 -5.06 -10.38
CA ALA A 107 -11.71 -5.62 -11.45
C ALA A 107 -11.06 -6.95 -11.04
N VAL A 108 -10.53 -7.04 -9.82
CA VAL A 108 -10.01 -8.31 -9.28
C VAL A 108 -11.12 -9.35 -9.21
N MET A 109 -12.31 -9.04 -8.66
CA MET A 109 -13.41 -9.98 -8.58
C MET A 109 -13.95 -10.47 -9.93
N LEU A 110 -13.78 -9.70 -11.01
CA LEU A 110 -14.19 -10.08 -12.37
C LEU A 110 -13.13 -10.88 -13.12
N LEU A 111 -11.86 -10.81 -12.70
CA LEU A 111 -10.73 -11.54 -13.29
C LEU A 111 -10.51 -12.92 -12.65
N PHE A 112 -11.32 -13.28 -11.65
CA PHE A 112 -11.32 -14.55 -10.91
C PHE A 112 -12.73 -15.14 -10.85
#